data_AF-A0A5E4LNS2-F1
#
_entry.id   AF-A0A5E4LNS2-F1
#
_cell.length_a   1.000
_cell.length_b   1.000
_cell.length_c   1.000
_cell.angle_alpha   90.00
_cell.angle_beta   90.00
_cell.angle_gamma   90.00
#
_symmetry.space_group_name_H-M   'P 1'
#
loop_
_entity.id
_entity.type
_entity.pdbx_description
1 polymer ?
#
loop_
_entity_poly.entity_id
_entity_poly.type
_entity_poly.pdbx_seq_one_letter_code
_entity_poly.pdbx_strand_id
1 'polypeptide(L)'
;MSRRQKGQKSGYLGHRTHGRGNVKNRRGSGNRGGRGMGGACKHKNSWIVKNAPGYFGKTGFVNVTRKGVDTVNLYEINQKALLNKLEKKDGKYHFDFKGKVLATGDVTVPLSIKALCWSKNVEKKLSEAGGQIVKIEAKAKAA
;
A
#
# COMPACT_ATOMS: atom_id res chain seq x y z
N MET A 1 17.31 -29.46 15.84
CA MET A 1 17.72 -28.10 16.30
C MET A 1 18.83 -27.59 15.39
N SER A 2 18.69 -26.41 14.77
CA SER A 2 19.73 -25.88 13.89
C SER A 2 20.96 -25.47 14.70
N ARG A 3 22.10 -26.09 14.40
CA ARG A 3 23.37 -25.79 15.07
C ARG A 3 23.81 -24.40 14.59
N ARG A 4 23.94 -23.43 15.50
CA ARG A 4 24.38 -22.06 15.17
C ARG A 4 25.71 -22.14 14.42
N GLN A 5 25.72 -21.78 13.14
CA GLN A 5 26.96 -21.66 12.39
C GLN A 5 27.86 -20.64 13.10
N LYS A 6 29.12 -21.00 13.34
CA LYS A 6 30.11 -20.09 13.93
C LYS A 6 30.14 -18.81 13.09
N GLY A 7 29.95 -17.67 13.75
CA GLY A 7 29.89 -16.39 13.06
C GLY A 7 31.19 -16.12 12.29
N GLN A 8 31.10 -15.41 11.17
CA GLN A 8 32.23 -15.14 10.27
C GLN A 8 33.50 -14.65 11.00
N LYS A 9 33.35 -13.88 12.08
CA LYS A 9 34.47 -13.46 12.95
C LYS A 9 35.33 -14.64 13.42
N SER A 10 34.70 -15.72 13.89
CA SER A 10 35.40 -16.91 14.37
C SER A 10 36.06 -17.71 13.24
N GLY A 11 35.50 -17.67 12.03
CA GLY A 11 36.07 -18.35 10.86
C GLY A 11 37.28 -17.63 10.26
N TYR A 12 37.39 -16.32 10.47
CA TYR A 12 38.49 -15.51 9.94
C TYR A 12 39.60 -15.22 10.97
N LEU A 13 39.57 -15.81 12.17
CA LEU A 13 40.67 -15.69 13.13
C LEU A 13 41.95 -16.31 12.54
N GLY A 14 43.09 -15.64 12.69
CA GLY A 14 44.37 -16.06 12.09
C GLY A 14 44.57 -15.63 10.63
N HIS A 15 43.53 -15.13 9.94
CA HIS A 15 43.69 -14.55 8.60
C HIS A 15 44.10 -13.07 8.68
N ARG A 16 45.18 -12.72 7.97
CA ARG A 16 45.78 -11.37 7.98
C ARG A 16 44.80 -10.21 7.72
N THR A 17 43.77 -10.39 6.89
CA THR A 17 42.84 -9.30 6.50
C THR A 17 41.38 -9.56 6.87
N HIS A 18 41.09 -10.64 7.61
CA HIS A 18 39.75 -11.02 8.05
C HIS A 18 38.66 -11.03 6.95
N GLY A 19 38.99 -11.50 5.75
CA GLY A 19 38.03 -11.60 4.63
C GLY A 19 37.69 -10.26 3.96
N ARG A 20 38.53 -9.22 4.12
CA ARG A 20 38.24 -7.86 3.64
C ARG A 20 39.09 -7.43 2.44
N GLY A 21 39.76 -8.40 1.82
CA GLY A 21 40.64 -8.19 0.68
C GLY A 21 42.00 -7.63 1.12
N ASN A 22 42.44 -6.54 0.48
CA ASN A 22 43.74 -5.93 0.71
C ASN A 22 43.79 -5.08 2.00
N VAL A 23 44.98 -4.85 2.54
CA VAL A 23 45.29 -4.04 3.74
C VAL A 23 44.81 -2.58 3.60
N LYS A 24 44.70 -2.07 2.38
CA LYS A 24 44.19 -0.71 2.12
C LYS A 24 42.65 -0.61 2.22
N ASN A 25 41.94 -1.74 2.29
CA ASN A 25 40.48 -1.81 2.33
C ASN A 25 39.92 -1.70 3.77
N ARG A 26 38.61 -1.51 3.90
CA ARG A 26 37.88 -1.39 5.19
C ARG A 26 38.38 -0.26 6.10
N ARG A 27 38.66 0.90 5.51
CA ARG A 27 38.91 2.14 6.25
C ARG A 27 37.58 2.86 6.57
N GLY A 28 37.67 4.12 7.00
CA GLY A 28 36.52 4.96 7.33
C GLY A 28 35.63 5.36 6.15
N SER A 29 34.96 6.49 6.26
CA SER A 29 34.00 6.99 5.25
C SER A 29 34.60 7.20 3.87
N GLY A 30 35.90 7.49 3.73
CA GLY A 30 36.55 7.64 2.43
C GLY A 30 36.45 6.36 1.57
N ASN A 31 36.61 5.19 2.18
CA ASN A 31 36.51 3.91 1.48
C ASN A 31 35.06 3.60 1.05
N ARG A 32 34.07 4.14 1.77
CA ARG A 32 32.64 4.06 1.43
C ARG A 32 32.17 5.14 0.44
N GLY A 33 33.08 6.02 0.00
CA GLY A 33 32.74 7.17 -0.82
C GLY A 33 31.86 8.20 -0.11
N GLY A 34 32.09 8.45 1.18
CA GLY A 34 31.33 9.39 2.02
C GLY A 34 30.45 8.71 3.08
N ARG A 35 29.87 9.50 3.98
CA ARG A 35 28.84 9.02 4.93
C ARG A 35 27.46 9.13 4.28
N GLY A 36 26.62 8.11 4.46
CA GLY A 36 25.26 8.07 3.90
C GLY A 36 25.22 8.30 2.40
N MET A 37 24.32 9.19 1.98
CA MET A 37 24.12 9.61 0.58
C MET A 37 25.15 10.67 0.12
N GLY A 38 26.24 10.90 0.86
CA GLY A 38 27.35 11.72 0.37
C GLY A 38 27.89 11.19 -0.97
N GLY A 39 27.95 12.06 -1.98
CA GLY A 39 28.37 11.69 -3.35
C GLY A 39 27.23 11.36 -4.31
N ALA A 40 25.99 11.41 -3.86
CA ALA A 40 24.80 11.05 -4.62
C ALA A 40 24.69 11.77 -5.98
N CYS A 41 24.83 13.10 -6.01
CA CYS A 41 24.87 13.86 -7.28
C CYS A 41 26.23 13.84 -8.01
N LYS A 42 27.23 13.09 -7.52
CA LYS A 42 28.61 13.10 -8.03
C LYS A 42 29.09 11.68 -8.33
N HIS A 43 30.06 11.17 -7.58
CA HIS A 43 30.69 9.86 -7.80
C HIS A 43 29.78 8.66 -7.53
N LYS A 44 28.62 8.84 -6.88
CA LYS A 44 27.58 7.80 -6.73
C LYS A 44 26.38 7.99 -7.67
N ASN A 45 26.46 8.91 -8.63
CA ASN A 45 25.33 9.20 -9.53
C ASN A 45 24.90 7.98 -10.35
N SER A 46 25.85 7.16 -10.81
CA SER A 46 25.56 5.92 -11.54
C SER A 46 24.67 4.95 -10.75
N TRP A 47 24.91 4.83 -9.44
CA TRP A 47 24.08 4.00 -8.56
C TRP A 47 22.67 4.58 -8.41
N ILE A 48 22.53 5.90 -8.36
CA ILE A 48 21.23 6.57 -8.21
C ILE A 48 20.41 6.47 -9.48
N VAL A 49 20.99 6.74 -10.64
CA VAL A 49 20.29 6.60 -11.93
C VAL A 49 19.80 5.17 -12.11
N LYS A 50 20.59 4.17 -11.71
CA LYS A 50 20.22 2.75 -11.84
C LYS A 50 19.19 2.29 -10.82
N ASN A 51 19.39 2.58 -9.54
CA ASN A 51 18.65 1.94 -8.45
C ASN A 51 17.62 2.86 -7.77
N ALA A 52 17.75 4.18 -7.94
CA ALA A 52 16.87 5.17 -7.34
C ALA A 52 16.55 6.30 -8.34
N PRO A 53 15.97 5.98 -9.52
CA PRO A 53 15.54 7.00 -10.46
C PRO A 53 14.48 7.90 -9.82
N GLY A 54 14.61 9.22 -9.99
CA GLY A 54 13.72 10.19 -9.35
C GLY A 54 14.04 10.51 -7.89
N TYR A 55 15.18 10.04 -7.35
CA TYR A 55 15.63 10.43 -6.01
C TYR A 55 15.84 11.94 -5.87
N PHE A 56 16.27 12.59 -6.95
CA PHE A 56 16.41 14.04 -7.01
C PHE A 56 15.25 14.67 -7.77
N GLY A 57 14.80 15.82 -7.26
CA GLY A 57 13.74 16.64 -7.88
C GLY A 57 12.50 16.75 -7.01
N LYS A 58 11.55 17.53 -7.49
CA LYS A 58 10.20 17.64 -6.95
C LYS A 58 9.24 17.45 -8.12
N THR A 59 8.17 16.69 -7.91
CA THR A 59 7.17 16.44 -8.94
C THR A 59 5.81 16.93 -8.46
N GLY A 60 5.15 17.78 -9.27
CA GLY A 60 3.80 18.29 -8.99
C GLY A 60 3.74 19.33 -7.86
N PHE A 61 2.56 19.46 -7.25
CA PHE A 61 2.28 20.38 -6.14
C PHE A 61 1.60 19.62 -4.98
N VAL A 62 1.78 20.13 -3.76
CA VAL A 62 1.18 19.55 -2.55
C VAL A 62 -0.08 20.32 -2.19
N ASN A 63 -1.24 19.66 -2.20
CA ASN A 63 -2.49 20.25 -1.73
C ASN A 63 -2.66 20.02 -0.21
N VAL A 64 -2.65 21.10 0.57
CA VAL A 64 -2.76 21.07 2.04
C VAL A 64 -4.15 20.63 2.52
N THR A 65 -5.21 20.87 1.73
CA THR A 65 -6.59 20.59 2.11
C THR A 65 -7.12 19.28 1.52
N ARG A 66 -6.23 18.34 1.19
CA ARG A 66 -6.62 17.05 0.59
C ARG A 66 -7.50 16.28 1.60
N LYS A 67 -8.77 16.11 1.25
CA LYS A 67 -9.69 15.22 1.99
C LYS A 67 -9.57 13.80 1.43
N GLY A 68 -9.22 12.85 2.29
CA GLY A 68 -9.34 11.42 1.98
C GLY A 68 -10.81 11.03 1.93
N VAL A 69 -11.17 10.17 0.99
CA VAL A 69 -12.48 9.50 0.98
C VAL A 69 -12.22 8.04 1.19
N ASP A 70 -12.83 7.45 2.23
CA ASP A 70 -12.69 6.03 2.48
C ASP A 70 -13.31 5.23 1.33
N THR A 71 -12.62 4.18 0.91
CA THR A 71 -13.03 3.33 -0.22
C THR A 71 -13.24 1.91 0.24
N VAL A 72 -14.30 1.26 -0.24
CA VAL A 72 -14.58 -0.16 0.02
C VAL A 72 -14.92 -0.86 -1.30
N ASN A 73 -14.43 -2.08 -1.46
CA ASN A 73 -14.71 -2.92 -2.63
C ASN A 73 -15.96 -3.81 -2.41
N LEU A 74 -16.66 -4.13 -3.50
CA LEU A 74 -17.80 -5.08 -3.46
C LEU A 74 -17.42 -6.45 -2.89
N TYR A 75 -16.21 -6.95 -3.16
CA TYR A 75 -15.70 -8.19 -2.57
C TYR A 75 -15.80 -8.23 -1.05
N GLU A 76 -15.35 -7.16 -0.37
CA GLU A 76 -15.35 -7.09 1.09
C GLU A 76 -16.77 -7.06 1.66
N ILE A 77 -17.69 -6.40 0.94
CA ILE A 77 -19.10 -6.35 1.30
C ILE A 77 -19.74 -7.74 1.13
N ASN A 78 -19.44 -8.43 0.03
CA ASN A 78 -19.95 -9.78 -0.23
C ASN A 78 -19.43 -10.78 0.82
N GLN A 79 -18.15 -10.71 1.19
CA GLN A 79 -17.61 -11.54 2.27
C GLN A 79 -18.29 -11.28 3.62
N LYS A 80 -18.54 -10.01 3.96
CA LYS A 80 -19.29 -9.68 5.18
C LYS A 80 -20.72 -10.19 5.15
N ALA A 81 -21.36 -10.20 3.98
CA ALA A 81 -22.68 -10.80 3.78
C ALA A 81 -22.65 -12.32 3.98
N LEU A 82 -21.69 -13.02 3.37
CA LEU A 82 -21.51 -14.47 3.50
C LEU A 82 -21.23 -14.91 4.93
N LEU A 83 -20.51 -14.09 5.70
CA LEU A 83 -20.23 -14.34 7.12
C LEU A 83 -21.42 -13.97 8.05
N ASN A 84 -22.59 -13.61 7.50
CA ASN A 84 -23.78 -13.15 8.23
C ASN A 84 -23.51 -11.97 9.20
N LYS A 85 -22.52 -11.13 8.90
CA LYS A 85 -22.17 -9.96 9.72
C LYS A 85 -22.95 -8.69 9.33
N LEU A 86 -23.93 -8.81 8.43
CA LEU A 86 -24.73 -7.71 7.92
C LEU A 86 -26.20 -7.92 8.25
N GLU A 87 -26.91 -6.83 8.52
CA GLU A 87 -28.35 -6.86 8.78
C GLU A 87 -29.10 -7.37 7.54
N LYS A 88 -29.81 -8.49 7.71
CA LYS A 88 -30.71 -9.02 6.69
C LYS A 88 -32.09 -8.43 6.93
N LYS A 89 -32.56 -7.58 6.02
CA LYS A 89 -33.95 -7.10 5.98
C LYS A 89 -34.53 -7.41 4.62
N ASP A 90 -35.72 -8.00 4.59
CA ASP A 90 -36.46 -8.35 3.37
C ASP A 90 -35.65 -9.21 2.38
N GLY A 91 -34.89 -10.18 2.89
CA GLY A 91 -34.09 -11.10 2.05
C GLY A 91 -32.82 -10.49 1.43
N LYS A 92 -32.54 -9.20 1.65
CA LYS A 92 -31.34 -8.50 1.15
C LYS A 92 -30.43 -8.10 2.32
N TYR A 93 -29.11 -8.09 2.08
CA TYR A 93 -28.16 -7.61 3.08
C TYR A 93 -27.97 -6.10 2.93
N HIS A 94 -28.16 -5.38 4.03
CA HIS A 94 -28.02 -3.92 4.06
C HIS A 94 -26.63 -3.51 4.51
N PHE A 95 -26.02 -2.59 3.78
CA PHE A 95 -24.71 -2.03 4.11
C PHE A 95 -24.73 -0.51 3.95
N ASP A 96 -24.52 0.21 5.06
CA ASP A 96 -24.37 1.67 5.07
C ASP A 96 -22.88 2.04 5.13
N PHE A 97 -22.42 2.80 4.13
CA PHE A 97 -21.05 3.23 4.03
C PHE A 97 -20.92 4.69 3.62
N LYS A 98 -20.35 5.50 4.51
CA LYS A 98 -20.10 6.93 4.28
C LYS A 98 -18.80 7.16 3.47
N GLY A 99 -18.65 6.47 2.34
CA GLY A 99 -17.48 6.59 1.47
C GLY A 99 -17.77 6.18 0.02
N LYS A 100 -16.71 5.88 -0.76
CA LYS A 100 -16.82 5.48 -2.16
C LYS A 100 -16.78 3.97 -2.33
N VAL A 101 -17.75 3.41 -3.04
CA VAL A 101 -17.80 1.98 -3.35
C VAL A 101 -17.16 1.69 -4.73
N LEU A 102 -16.29 0.68 -4.77
CA LEU A 102 -15.55 0.25 -5.95
C LEU A 102 -15.98 -1.16 -6.40
N ALA A 103 -15.88 -1.42 -7.71
CA ALA A 103 -16.46 -2.60 -8.36
C ALA A 103 -15.56 -3.85 -8.40
N THR A 104 -14.56 -3.93 -7.53
CA THR A 104 -13.62 -5.07 -7.50
C THR A 104 -14.26 -6.27 -6.82
N GLY A 105 -14.21 -7.44 -7.48
CA GLY A 105 -14.81 -8.70 -7.04
C GLY A 105 -16.22 -8.95 -7.57
N ASP A 106 -16.73 -10.15 -7.27
CA ASP A 106 -18.04 -10.62 -7.73
C ASP A 106 -19.09 -10.55 -6.62
N VAL A 107 -20.33 -10.35 -7.04
CA VAL A 107 -21.48 -10.24 -6.16
C VAL A 107 -22.36 -11.46 -6.37
N THR A 108 -22.36 -12.38 -5.41
CA THR A 108 -23.14 -13.63 -5.45
C THR A 108 -24.47 -13.52 -4.70
N VAL A 109 -24.61 -12.46 -3.89
CA VAL A 109 -25.71 -12.27 -2.95
C VAL A 109 -26.40 -10.94 -3.26
N PRO A 110 -27.75 -10.84 -3.17
CA PRO A 110 -28.44 -9.58 -3.36
C PRO A 110 -28.11 -8.60 -2.21
N LEU A 111 -27.48 -7.47 -2.56
CA LEU A 111 -27.04 -6.43 -1.61
C LEU A 111 -27.86 -5.14 -1.77
N SER A 112 -28.23 -4.51 -0.66
CA SER A 112 -28.71 -3.13 -0.63
C SER A 112 -27.64 -2.23 -0.01
N ILE A 113 -26.99 -1.40 -0.83
CA ILE A 113 -25.86 -0.57 -0.42
C ILE A 113 -26.30 0.90 -0.36
N LYS A 114 -26.05 1.57 0.77
CA LYS A 114 -26.18 3.01 0.90
C LYS A 114 -24.79 3.63 0.92
N ALA A 115 -24.48 4.50 -0.04
CA ALA A 115 -23.15 5.09 -0.16
C ALA A 115 -23.17 6.56 -0.62
N LEU A 116 -22.06 7.28 -0.38
CA LEU A 116 -21.88 8.66 -0.85
C LEU A 116 -21.60 8.72 -2.35
N CYS A 117 -20.76 7.81 -2.84
CA CYS A 117 -20.34 7.75 -4.25
C CYS A 117 -20.04 6.30 -4.64
N TRP A 118 -20.19 5.96 -5.92
CA TRP A 118 -19.85 4.65 -6.46
C TRP A 118 -19.34 4.76 -7.89
N SER A 119 -18.66 3.71 -8.37
CA SER A 119 -18.24 3.59 -9.78
C SER A 119 -19.40 3.11 -10.65
N LYS A 120 -19.44 3.49 -11.94
CA LYS A 120 -20.45 3.01 -12.91
C LYS A 120 -20.52 1.48 -13.01
N ASN A 121 -19.37 0.82 -12.82
CA ASN A 121 -19.31 -0.65 -12.85
C ASN A 121 -19.97 -1.31 -11.63
N VAL A 122 -20.15 -0.57 -10.52
CA VAL A 122 -20.85 -1.06 -9.33
C VAL A 122 -22.34 -1.22 -9.62
N GLU A 123 -22.95 -0.26 -10.32
CA GLU A 123 -24.37 -0.31 -10.70
C GLU A 123 -24.66 -1.53 -11.55
N LYS A 124 -23.81 -1.80 -12.55
CA LYS A 124 -23.94 -2.96 -13.44
C LYS A 124 -23.90 -4.28 -12.66
N LYS A 125 -22.86 -4.48 -11.85
CA LYS A 125 -22.68 -5.72 -11.06
C LYS A 125 -23.77 -5.92 -10.01
N LEU A 126 -24.26 -4.85 -9.39
CA LEU A 126 -25.35 -4.94 -8.43
C LEU A 126 -26.68 -5.27 -9.13
N SER A 127 -26.94 -4.66 -10.29
CA SER A 127 -28.15 -4.94 -11.07
C SER A 127 -28.21 -6.41 -11.51
N GLU A 128 -27.08 -6.97 -11.96
CA GLU A 128 -26.96 -8.40 -12.32
C GLU A 128 -27.24 -9.33 -11.13
N ALA A 129 -26.81 -8.94 -9.93
CA ALA A 129 -27.03 -9.70 -8.69
C ALA A 129 -28.38 -9.41 -8.00
N GLY A 130 -29.27 -8.59 -8.59
CA GLY A 130 -30.56 -8.20 -8.00
C GLY A 130 -30.44 -7.26 -6.78
N GLY A 131 -29.29 -6.62 -6.63
CA GLY A 131 -28.99 -5.63 -5.59
C GLY A 131 -29.46 -4.22 -5.97
N GLN A 132 -29.53 -3.35 -4.97
CA GLN A 132 -29.91 -1.94 -5.13
C GLN A 132 -28.87 -1.05 -4.46
N ILE A 133 -28.55 0.09 -5.08
CA ILE A 133 -27.70 1.12 -4.49
C ILE A 133 -28.48 2.41 -4.30
N VAL A 134 -28.33 3.05 -3.15
CA VAL A 134 -29.01 4.31 -2.80
C VAL A 134 -27.99 5.35 -2.39
N LYS A 135 -28.15 6.58 -2.91
CA LYS A 135 -27.30 7.71 -2.53
C LYS A 135 -27.66 8.20 -1.13
N ILE A 136 -26.64 8.33 -0.29
CA ILE A 136 -26.77 9.10 0.95
C ILE A 136 -26.47 10.55 0.59
N GLU A 137 -27.46 11.42 0.68
CA GLU A 137 -27.21 12.85 0.61
C GLU A 137 -26.55 13.30 1.91
N ALA A 138 -25.29 13.72 1.83
CA ALA A 138 -24.65 14.38 2.95
C ALA A 138 -25.34 15.73 3.13
N LYS A 139 -26.11 15.90 4.21
CA LYS A 139 -26.59 17.22 4.64
C LYS A 139 -25.37 18.15 4.70
N ALA A 140 -25.33 19.14 3.82
CA ALA A 140 -24.28 20.15 3.81
C ALA A 140 -24.26 20.81 5.19
N LYS A 141 -23.15 20.66 5.92
CA LYS A 141 -22.91 21.44 7.12
C LYS A 141 -22.72 22.88 6.64
N ALA A 142 -23.74 23.71 6.85
CA ALA A 142 -23.68 25.15 6.61
C ALA A 142 -22.48 25.72 7.35
N ALA A 143 -21.63 26.42 6.60
CA ALA A 143 -20.54 27.24 7.09
C ALA A 143 -20.67 28.60 6.39
#